data_AF-X1E5S1-F1
#
_entry.id   AF-X1E5S1-F1
#
_cell.length_a   1.000
_cell.length_b   1.000
_cell.length_c   1.000
_cell.angle_alpha   90.00
_cell.angle_beta   90.00
_cell.angle_gamma   90.00
#
_symmetry.space_group_name_H-M   'P 1'
#
loop_
_entity.id
_entity.type
_entity.pdbx_description
1 polymer ?
#
loop_
_entity_poly.entity_id
_entity_poly.type
_entity_poly.pdbx_seq_one_letter_code
_entity_poly.pdbx_strand_id
1 'polypeptide(L)'
;LKIVGKQTKSPIIQSQATEKLYDNLISSSVIIGFISALFGINLVDSIISLIIALLIIKGGYDIFLASTKTLLDAVIDFDKRNELYKIIDSFPNVKEIENIEIRSYGRYIFLEVVIELNKELHLHQVELLKDAISVKIKTEFPEIFKIIIISQAQPKEIFKIAVPLLKDDGLNSKISEHFGESPFFSIMELQEENNQFKLINHNIVPNKFKDEEKRKGILISEWFLEEKIDKLYLKNDLKKGPKLILESSLVQMIITKFESLQEIVDQETQI
;
A
#
# COMPACT_ATOMS: atom_id res chain seq x y z
N LEU A 1 -32.81 33.30 -3.84
CA LEU A 1 -31.67 32.35 -3.83
C LEU A 1 -30.91 32.33 -2.50
N LYS A 2 -30.43 33.46 -1.97
CA LYS A 2 -29.67 33.50 -0.69
C LYS A 2 -30.42 32.89 0.50
N ILE A 3 -31.73 33.13 0.61
CA ILE A 3 -32.59 32.56 1.67
C ILE A 3 -32.70 31.03 1.52
N VAL A 4 -33.01 30.55 0.30
CA VAL A 4 -33.11 29.11 -0.01
C VAL A 4 -31.78 28.38 0.17
N GLY A 5 -30.66 29.01 -0.21
CA GLY A 5 -29.31 28.47 -0.01
C GLY A 5 -28.93 28.30 1.46
N LYS A 6 -29.33 29.24 2.33
CA LYS A 6 -29.14 29.10 3.78
C LYS A 6 -30.02 28.00 4.39
N GLN A 7 -31.27 27.89 3.96
CA GLN A 7 -32.20 26.87 4.47
C GLN A 7 -31.80 25.45 4.07
N THR A 8 -31.32 25.27 2.84
CA THR A 8 -30.92 23.96 2.30
C THR A 8 -29.49 23.57 2.64
N LYS A 9 -28.71 24.46 3.27
CA LYS A 9 -27.26 24.33 3.49
C LYS A 9 -26.50 23.88 2.23
N SER A 10 -27.04 24.15 1.04
CA SER A 10 -26.45 23.70 -0.21
C SER A 10 -25.35 24.67 -0.66
N PRO A 11 -24.08 24.23 -0.74
CA PRO A 11 -22.98 25.08 -1.18
C PRO A 11 -23.19 25.62 -2.60
N ILE A 12 -23.80 24.82 -3.47
CA ILE A 12 -24.07 25.18 -4.88
C ILE A 12 -25.06 26.34 -4.95
N ILE A 13 -26.17 26.26 -4.21
CA ILE A 13 -27.21 27.31 -4.21
C ILE A 13 -26.68 28.59 -3.54
N GLN A 14 -25.83 28.47 -2.53
CA GLN A 14 -25.18 29.62 -1.89
C GLN A 14 -24.16 30.30 -2.82
N SER A 15 -23.36 29.53 -3.55
CA SER A 15 -22.44 30.05 -4.56
C SER A 15 -23.20 30.80 -5.66
N GLN A 16 -24.22 30.18 -6.25
CA GLN A 16 -25.07 30.81 -7.27
C GLN A 16 -25.80 32.06 -6.76
N ALA A 17 -26.21 32.08 -5.49
CA ALA A 17 -26.81 33.26 -4.89
C ALA A 17 -25.83 34.42 -4.79
N THR A 18 -24.55 34.14 -4.53
CA THR A 18 -23.50 35.15 -4.38
C THR A 18 -23.03 35.67 -5.74
N GLU A 19 -22.85 34.77 -6.71
CA GLU A 19 -22.56 35.11 -8.11
C GLU A 19 -23.59 36.08 -8.69
N LYS A 20 -24.89 35.75 -8.56
CA LYS A 20 -25.97 36.64 -9.01
C LYS A 20 -26.02 37.98 -8.28
N LEU A 21 -25.52 38.07 -7.04
CA LEU A 21 -25.41 39.35 -6.36
C LEU A 21 -24.31 40.20 -6.99
N TYR A 22 -23.17 39.61 -7.34
CA TYR A 22 -22.10 40.33 -8.03
C TYR A 22 -22.55 40.80 -9.43
N ASP A 23 -23.23 39.96 -10.21
CA ASP A 23 -23.75 40.34 -11.53
C ASP A 23 -24.72 41.53 -11.46
N ASN A 24 -25.58 41.55 -10.44
CA ASN A 24 -26.50 42.65 -10.21
C ASN A 24 -25.76 43.94 -9.81
N LEU A 25 -24.71 43.84 -8.98
CA LEU A 25 -23.89 44.98 -8.59
C LEU A 25 -23.12 45.55 -9.77
N ILE A 26 -22.53 44.70 -10.60
CA ILE A 26 -21.82 45.10 -11.83
C ILE A 26 -22.80 45.81 -12.77
N SER A 27 -23.95 45.20 -13.03
CA SER A 27 -24.98 45.77 -13.92
C SER A 27 -25.50 47.12 -13.41
N SER A 28 -25.75 47.25 -12.10
CA SER A 28 -26.17 48.52 -11.49
C SER A 28 -25.09 49.59 -11.58
N SER A 29 -23.81 49.20 -11.45
CA SER A 29 -22.68 50.12 -11.53
C SER A 29 -22.52 50.69 -12.95
N VAL A 30 -22.74 49.88 -13.99
CA VAL A 30 -22.75 50.35 -15.39
C VAL A 30 -23.87 51.37 -15.64
N ILE A 31 -25.06 51.15 -15.08
CA ILE A 31 -26.18 52.11 -15.19
C ILE A 31 -25.82 53.44 -14.52
N ILE A 32 -25.20 53.41 -13.34
CA ILE A 32 -24.75 54.62 -12.63
C ILE A 32 -23.65 55.35 -13.42
N GLY A 33 -22.70 54.63 -14.00
CA GLY A 33 -21.67 55.19 -14.89
C GLY A 33 -22.29 55.89 -16.10
N PHE A 34 -23.23 55.22 -16.77
CA PHE A 34 -23.95 55.78 -17.92
C PHE A 34 -24.73 57.06 -17.57
N ILE A 35 -25.50 57.05 -16.47
CA ILE A 35 -26.24 58.24 -16.01
C ILE A 35 -25.26 59.38 -15.68
N SER A 36 -24.14 59.10 -15.03
CA SER A 36 -23.14 60.11 -14.67
C SER A 36 -22.47 60.75 -15.89
N ALA A 37 -22.27 59.97 -16.96
CA ALA A 37 -21.78 60.48 -18.25
C ALA A 37 -22.77 61.45 -18.92
N LEU A 38 -24.09 61.21 -18.80
CA LEU A 38 -25.11 62.13 -19.32
C LEU A 38 -25.08 63.51 -18.65
N PHE A 39 -24.64 63.58 -17.38
CA PHE A 39 -24.45 64.85 -16.66
C PHE A 39 -23.09 65.52 -16.91
N GLY A 40 -22.27 64.97 -17.83
CA GLY A 40 -20.97 65.53 -18.22
C GLY A 40 -19.83 65.24 -17.23
N ILE A 41 -20.03 64.36 -16.24
CA ILE A 41 -19.03 64.00 -15.23
C ILE A 41 -18.29 62.73 -15.65
N ASN A 42 -17.47 62.83 -16.70
CA ASN A 42 -16.78 61.68 -17.31
C ASN A 42 -15.78 60.98 -16.37
N LEU A 43 -15.31 61.64 -15.31
CA LEU A 43 -14.35 61.07 -14.35
C LEU A 43 -14.96 59.92 -13.53
N VAL A 44 -16.28 59.97 -13.28
CA VAL A 44 -16.99 58.96 -12.48
C VAL A 44 -17.00 57.61 -13.18
N ASP A 45 -17.20 57.59 -14.49
CA ASP A 45 -17.22 56.36 -15.29
C ASP A 45 -15.87 55.64 -15.28
N SER A 46 -14.76 56.38 -15.35
CA SER A 46 -13.41 55.82 -15.25
C SER A 46 -13.12 55.21 -13.87
N ILE A 47 -13.56 55.85 -12.79
CA ILE A 47 -13.36 55.35 -11.42
C ILE A 47 -14.20 54.08 -11.21
N ILE A 48 -15.46 54.09 -11.64
CA ILE A 48 -16.36 52.92 -11.53
C ILE A 48 -15.79 51.74 -12.33
N SER A 49 -15.34 51.98 -13.56
CA SER A 49 -14.74 50.95 -14.42
C SER A 49 -13.49 50.34 -13.80
N LEU A 50 -12.63 51.16 -13.17
CA LEU A 50 -11.44 50.67 -12.46
C LEU A 50 -11.81 49.78 -11.27
N ILE A 51 -12.82 50.18 -10.47
CA ILE A 51 -13.30 49.39 -9.33
C ILE A 51 -13.85 48.04 -9.81
N ILE A 52 -14.66 48.04 -10.87
CA ILE A 52 -15.21 46.82 -11.46
C ILE A 52 -14.09 45.92 -11.97
N ALA A 53 -13.09 46.46 -12.67
CA ALA A 53 -11.95 45.70 -13.16
C ALA A 53 -11.20 44.99 -12.01
N LEU A 54 -10.98 45.68 -10.89
CA LEU A 54 -10.36 45.08 -9.70
C LEU A 54 -11.22 43.96 -9.09
N LEU A 55 -12.54 44.13 -9.05
CA LEU A 55 -13.46 43.08 -8.56
C LEU A 55 -13.44 41.84 -9.46
N ILE A 56 -13.42 42.03 -10.79
CA ILE A 56 -13.32 40.93 -11.76
C ILE A 56 -11.99 40.18 -11.60
N ILE A 57 -10.87 40.92 -11.53
CA ILE A 57 -9.54 40.31 -11.34
C ILE A 57 -9.51 39.50 -10.04
N LYS A 58 -10.02 40.05 -8.93
CA LYS A 58 -10.08 39.34 -7.65
C LYS A 58 -10.93 38.07 -7.74
N GLY A 59 -12.13 38.16 -8.33
CA GLY A 59 -13.00 36.99 -8.51
C GLY A 59 -12.34 35.90 -9.37
N GLY A 60 -11.68 36.30 -10.46
CA GLY A 60 -10.90 35.40 -11.30
C GLY A 60 -9.74 34.74 -10.55
N TYR A 61 -9.01 35.49 -9.73
CA TYR A 61 -7.91 34.98 -8.90
C TYR A 61 -8.40 33.94 -7.87
N ASP A 62 -9.52 34.20 -7.20
CA ASP A 62 -10.09 33.29 -6.21
C ASP A 62 -10.53 31.97 -6.88
N ILE A 63 -11.17 32.04 -8.06
CA ILE A 63 -11.57 30.87 -8.84
C ILE A 63 -10.34 30.09 -9.33
N PHE A 64 -9.33 30.79 -9.83
CA PHE A 64 -8.08 30.18 -10.28
C PHE A 64 -7.40 29.41 -9.15
N LEU A 65 -7.22 30.05 -7.99
CA LEU A 65 -6.60 29.42 -6.83
C LEU A 65 -7.39 28.19 -6.34
N ALA A 66 -8.71 28.29 -6.27
CA ALA A 66 -9.57 27.16 -5.88
C ALA A 66 -9.48 25.99 -6.87
N SER A 67 -9.49 26.30 -8.17
CA SER A 67 -9.40 25.30 -9.24
C SER A 67 -8.02 24.63 -9.26
N THR A 68 -6.94 25.39 -9.11
CA THR A 68 -5.57 24.86 -9.01
C THR A 68 -5.39 23.99 -7.77
N LYS A 69 -5.92 24.39 -6.60
CA LYS A 69 -5.87 23.55 -5.39
C LYS A 69 -6.60 22.23 -5.58
N THR A 70 -7.75 22.26 -6.23
CA THR A 70 -8.52 21.05 -6.56
C THR A 70 -7.76 20.16 -7.52
N LEU A 71 -7.12 20.73 -8.55
CA LEU A 71 -6.32 19.99 -9.53
C LEU A 71 -5.05 19.37 -8.94
N LEU A 72 -4.46 20.03 -7.94
CA LEU A 72 -3.25 19.56 -7.24
C LEU A 72 -3.57 18.57 -6.10
N ASP A 73 -4.81 18.11 -5.96
CA ASP A 73 -5.26 17.23 -4.87
C ASP A 73 -4.92 17.78 -3.46
N ALA A 74 -4.81 19.10 -3.31
CA ALA A 74 -4.58 19.77 -2.03
C ALA A 74 -5.90 19.84 -1.23
N VAL A 75 -6.40 18.69 -0.78
CA VAL A 75 -7.76 18.52 -0.25
C VAL A 75 -7.82 18.64 1.27
N ILE A 76 -6.73 18.32 1.97
CA ILE A 76 -6.72 18.24 3.44
C ILE A 76 -5.63 19.13 4.03
N ASP A 77 -6.04 20.01 4.96
CA ASP A 77 -5.14 20.81 5.78
C ASP A 77 -4.18 19.90 6.56
N PHE A 78 -2.92 20.33 6.70
CA PHE A 78 -1.86 19.55 7.34
C PHE A 78 -2.26 19.04 8.74
N ASP A 79 -3.02 19.83 9.49
CA ASP A 79 -3.50 19.48 10.84
C ASP A 79 -4.42 18.25 10.82
N LYS A 80 -5.36 18.18 9.87
CA LYS A 80 -6.27 17.05 9.70
C LYS A 80 -5.53 15.78 9.28
N ARG A 81 -4.48 15.91 8.46
CA ARG A 81 -3.65 14.76 8.05
C ARG A 81 -2.92 14.14 9.25
N ASN A 82 -2.40 14.98 10.15
CA ASN A 82 -1.73 14.52 11.37
C ASN A 82 -2.70 13.84 12.35
N GLU A 83 -3.92 14.37 12.47
CA GLU A 83 -4.95 13.74 13.30
C GLU A 83 -5.35 12.36 12.76
N LEU A 84 -5.52 12.25 11.44
CA LEU A 84 -5.78 10.97 10.77
C LEU A 84 -4.64 9.96 11.01
N TYR A 85 -3.38 10.40 10.89
CA TYR A 85 -2.22 9.58 11.17
C TYR A 85 -2.26 9.04 12.62
N LYS A 86 -2.48 9.92 13.61
CA LYS A 86 -2.56 9.54 15.03
C LYS A 86 -3.68 8.53 15.31
N ILE A 87 -4.82 8.65 14.63
CA ILE A 87 -5.93 7.71 14.80
C ILE A 87 -5.51 6.32 14.33
N ILE A 88 -4.90 6.21 13.15
CA ILE A 88 -4.49 4.92 12.57
C ILE A 88 -3.33 4.31 13.37
N ASP A 89 -2.37 5.13 13.77
CA ASP A 89 -1.19 4.73 14.58
C ASP A 89 -1.57 4.29 16.00
N SER A 90 -2.71 4.73 16.52
CA SER A 90 -3.20 4.30 17.84
C SER A 90 -3.62 2.82 17.89
N PHE A 91 -3.77 2.14 16.74
CA PHE A 91 -4.15 0.74 16.70
C PHE A 91 -2.93 -0.15 16.97
N PRO A 92 -2.96 -1.02 18.00
CA PRO A 92 -1.78 -1.75 18.46
C PRO A 92 -1.24 -2.79 17.47
N ASN A 93 -2.01 -3.15 16.45
CA ASN A 93 -1.62 -4.10 15.41
C ASN A 93 -1.08 -3.42 14.15
N VAL A 94 -1.15 -2.09 14.09
CA VAL A 94 -0.48 -1.28 13.07
C VAL A 94 0.94 -1.03 13.57
N LYS A 95 1.94 -1.44 12.81
CA LYS A 95 3.36 -1.18 13.10
C LYS A 95 3.77 0.17 12.57
N GLU A 96 3.42 0.44 11.32
CA GLU A 96 3.77 1.65 10.61
C GLU A 96 2.69 1.99 9.58
N ILE A 97 2.54 3.28 9.31
CA ILE A 97 1.73 3.78 8.20
C ILE A 97 2.70 4.22 7.11
N GLU A 98 2.84 3.39 6.09
CA GLU A 98 3.77 3.62 4.97
C GLU A 98 3.32 4.80 4.11
N ASN A 99 2.01 4.88 3.82
CA ASN A 99 1.46 5.94 3.00
C ASN A 99 0.03 6.29 3.38
N ILE A 100 -0.30 7.58 3.27
CA ILE A 100 -1.65 8.13 3.38
C ILE A 100 -1.86 9.06 2.20
N GLU A 101 -2.78 8.64 1.32
CA GLU A 101 -3.22 9.42 0.17
C GLU A 101 -4.67 9.82 0.33
N ILE A 102 -4.93 11.12 0.17
CA ILE A 102 -6.29 11.66 0.19
C ILE A 102 -6.53 12.34 -1.15
N ARG A 103 -7.59 11.93 -1.84
CA ARG A 103 -7.96 12.46 -3.15
C ARG A 103 -9.39 12.98 -3.13
N SER A 104 -9.66 14.04 -3.87
CA SER A 104 -11.02 14.57 -4.02
C SER A 104 -11.51 14.35 -5.44
N TYR A 105 -12.69 13.74 -5.55
CA TYR A 105 -13.44 13.67 -6.79
C TYR A 105 -14.71 14.50 -6.64
N GLY A 106 -14.59 15.79 -6.93
CA GLY A 106 -15.67 16.77 -6.79
C GLY A 106 -16.04 16.99 -5.32
N ARG A 107 -17.16 16.42 -4.88
CA ARG A 107 -17.64 16.53 -3.49
C ARG A 107 -17.25 15.34 -2.60
N TYR A 108 -16.66 14.30 -3.19
CA TYR A 108 -16.36 13.06 -2.51
C TYR A 108 -14.88 12.99 -2.19
N ILE A 109 -14.55 12.76 -0.92
CA ILE A 109 -13.18 12.57 -0.45
C ILE A 109 -12.92 11.07 -0.33
N PHE A 110 -11.84 10.62 -0.95
CA PHE A 110 -11.37 9.24 -0.90
C PHE A 110 -10.08 9.20 -0.09
N LEU A 111 -10.03 8.26 0.84
CA LEU A 111 -8.85 8.00 1.65
C LEU A 111 -8.29 6.64 1.29
N GLU A 112 -7.01 6.59 0.93
CA GLU A 112 -6.24 5.38 0.78
C GLU A 112 -5.11 5.37 1.81
N VAL A 113 -4.98 4.27 2.54
CA VAL A 113 -3.97 4.09 3.58
C VAL A 113 -3.27 2.78 3.33
N VAL A 114 -1.94 2.81 3.32
CA VAL A 114 -1.10 1.62 3.32
C VAL A 114 -0.55 1.45 4.72
N ILE A 115 -0.90 0.34 5.37
CA ILE A 115 -0.46 0.00 6.73
C ILE A 115 0.40 -1.25 6.71
N GLU A 116 1.44 -1.23 7.53
CA GLU A 116 2.28 -2.37 7.84
C GLU A 116 1.80 -3.00 9.16
N LEU A 117 1.65 -4.32 9.19
CA LEU A 117 1.17 -5.03 10.38
C LEU A 117 2.35 -5.55 11.22
N ASN A 118 2.19 -5.52 12.54
CA ASN A 118 3.25 -5.90 13.49
C ASN A 118 3.47 -7.42 13.63
N LYS A 119 2.54 -8.25 13.14
CA LYS A 119 2.50 -9.71 13.34
C LYS A 119 1.85 -10.39 12.15
N GLU A 120 2.16 -11.66 11.95
CA GLU A 120 1.37 -12.53 11.07
C GLU A 120 -0.04 -12.71 11.68
N LEU A 121 -1.00 -11.96 11.14
CA LEU A 121 -2.41 -12.07 11.50
C LEU A 121 -3.13 -12.97 10.49
N HIS A 122 -4.11 -13.74 10.95
CA HIS A 122 -5.01 -14.44 10.04
C HIS A 122 -5.80 -13.42 9.19
N LEU A 123 -6.08 -13.77 7.94
CA LEU A 123 -6.79 -12.88 7.00
C LEU A 123 -8.09 -12.30 7.60
N HIS A 124 -8.84 -13.11 8.35
CA HIS A 124 -10.06 -12.63 9.02
C HIS A 124 -9.79 -11.55 10.08
N GLN A 125 -8.71 -11.67 10.85
CA GLN A 125 -8.33 -10.67 11.85
C GLN A 125 -7.86 -9.37 11.21
N VAL A 126 -7.18 -9.46 10.06
CA VAL A 126 -6.79 -8.30 9.26
C VAL A 126 -8.04 -7.54 8.79
N GLU A 127 -9.05 -8.24 8.29
CA GLU A 127 -10.29 -7.61 7.83
C GLU A 127 -11.04 -6.92 8.98
N LEU A 128 -11.13 -7.57 10.15
CA LEU A 128 -11.72 -6.96 11.34
C LEU A 128 -10.97 -5.70 11.80
N LEU A 129 -9.63 -5.71 11.73
CA LEU A 129 -8.82 -4.55 12.04
C LEU A 129 -9.09 -3.40 11.06
N LYS A 130 -9.14 -3.69 9.76
CA LYS A 130 -9.46 -2.70 8.72
C LYS A 130 -10.84 -2.09 8.92
N ASP A 131 -11.83 -2.89 9.28
CA ASP A 131 -13.18 -2.42 9.58
C ASP A 131 -13.18 -1.50 10.81
N ALA A 132 -12.48 -1.89 11.88
CA ALA A 132 -12.38 -1.07 13.09
C ALA A 132 -11.72 0.28 12.83
N ILE A 133 -10.60 0.30 12.07
CA ILE A 133 -9.95 1.53 11.62
C ILE A 133 -10.91 2.38 10.80
N SER A 134 -11.58 1.77 9.82
CA SER A 134 -12.51 2.46 8.93
C SER A 134 -13.67 3.11 9.69
N VAL A 135 -14.26 2.41 10.66
CA VAL A 135 -15.32 2.93 11.52
C VAL A 135 -14.83 4.11 12.35
N LYS A 136 -13.64 4.00 12.95
CA LYS A 136 -13.08 5.08 13.76
C LYS A 136 -12.80 6.33 12.92
N ILE A 137 -12.20 6.17 11.74
CA ILE A 137 -11.96 7.28 10.81
C ILE A 137 -13.28 7.94 10.38
N LYS A 138 -14.30 7.15 10.01
CA LYS A 138 -15.61 7.69 9.59
C LYS A 138 -16.34 8.46 10.68
N THR A 139 -16.06 8.13 11.95
CA THR A 139 -16.65 8.82 13.10
C THR A 139 -16.07 10.21 13.28
N GLU A 140 -14.75 10.36 13.13
CA GLU A 140 -14.06 11.65 13.28
C GLU A 140 -14.12 12.50 11.99
N PHE A 141 -14.10 11.85 10.83
CA PHE A 141 -14.09 12.48 9.50
C PHE A 141 -15.28 12.02 8.63
N PRO A 142 -16.52 12.46 8.94
CA PRO A 142 -17.71 12.07 8.19
C PRO A 142 -17.72 12.57 6.73
N GLU A 143 -16.85 13.54 6.38
CA GLU A 143 -16.67 14.00 5.00
C GLU A 143 -15.98 12.98 4.08
N ILE A 144 -15.29 11.98 4.65
CA ILE A 144 -14.62 10.94 3.87
C ILE A 144 -15.68 9.95 3.36
N PHE A 145 -15.85 9.95 2.04
CA PHE A 145 -16.85 9.13 1.37
C PHE A 145 -16.46 7.65 1.36
N LYS A 146 -15.21 7.35 1.02
CA LYS A 146 -14.68 5.99 0.91
C LYS A 146 -13.28 5.89 1.50
N ILE A 147 -13.04 4.80 2.22
CA ILE A 147 -11.76 4.45 2.85
C ILE A 147 -11.31 3.14 2.23
N ILE A 148 -10.06 3.07 1.78
CA ILE A 148 -9.39 1.88 1.29
C ILE A 148 -8.16 1.68 2.16
N ILE A 149 -8.06 0.52 2.79
CA ILE A 149 -6.89 0.16 3.60
C ILE A 149 -6.19 -1.01 2.92
N ILE A 150 -4.93 -0.82 2.58
CA ILE A 150 -4.04 -1.84 2.04
C ILE A 150 -3.14 -2.27 3.19
N SER A 151 -3.11 -3.57 3.46
CA SER A 151 -2.30 -4.15 4.52
C SER A 151 -1.13 -4.90 3.91
N GLN A 152 0.08 -4.51 4.27
CA GLN A 152 1.29 -5.23 3.92
C GLN A 152 1.69 -6.16 5.07
N ALA A 153 2.13 -7.37 4.73
CA ALA A 153 2.76 -8.28 5.67
C ALA A 153 4.25 -7.96 5.75
N GLN A 154 4.87 -8.19 6.91
CA GLN A 154 6.33 -8.15 7.01
C GLN A 154 6.92 -9.14 5.99
N PRO A 155 8.00 -8.77 5.29
CA PRO A 155 8.82 -9.78 4.64
C PRO A 155 9.32 -10.77 5.70
N LYS A 156 9.41 -12.05 5.34
CA LYS A 156 9.98 -13.07 6.23
C LYS A 156 11.44 -12.71 6.50
N GLU A 157 11.78 -12.42 7.76
CA GLU A 157 13.17 -12.10 8.11
C GLU A 157 14.12 -13.29 7.91
N ILE A 158 13.60 -14.52 8.00
CA ILE A 158 14.38 -15.76 7.84
C ILE A 158 13.75 -16.62 6.75
N PHE A 159 14.55 -16.94 5.74
CA PHE A 159 14.22 -17.88 4.67
C PHE A 159 14.88 -19.23 4.91
N LYS A 160 14.10 -20.31 4.81
CA LYS A 160 14.60 -21.67 4.98
C LYS A 160 14.75 -22.38 3.64
N ILE A 161 15.96 -22.84 3.35
CA ILE A 161 16.29 -23.56 2.12
C ILE A 161 16.68 -24.99 2.44
N ALA A 162 15.99 -25.95 1.83
CA ALA A 162 16.34 -27.36 1.92
C ALA A 162 17.09 -27.85 0.67
N VAL A 163 18.08 -28.73 0.88
CA VAL A 163 18.86 -29.33 -0.21
C VAL A 163 19.15 -30.82 0.09
N PRO A 164 18.84 -31.75 -0.82
CA PRO A 164 19.21 -33.16 -0.68
C PRO A 164 20.71 -33.38 -0.92
N LEU A 165 21.37 -34.18 -0.09
CA LEU A 165 22.82 -34.39 -0.13
C LEU A 165 23.20 -35.88 -0.19
N LEU A 166 24.32 -36.18 -0.85
CA LEU A 166 24.88 -37.53 -0.93
C LEU A 166 25.72 -37.91 0.30
N LYS A 167 26.32 -36.92 0.97
CA LYS A 167 27.18 -37.09 2.13
C LYS A 167 27.26 -35.79 2.92
N ASP A 168 27.68 -35.90 4.18
CA ASP A 168 27.92 -34.77 5.07
C ASP A 168 29.41 -34.37 5.02
N ASP A 169 29.73 -33.41 4.15
CA ASP A 169 31.03 -32.73 4.07
C ASP A 169 30.90 -31.22 4.35
N GLY A 170 29.91 -30.80 5.16
CA GLY A 170 29.59 -29.39 5.35
C GLY A 170 29.18 -28.69 4.05
N LEU A 171 29.67 -27.47 3.80
CA LEU A 171 29.33 -26.68 2.59
C LEU A 171 29.86 -27.30 1.27
N ASN A 172 30.83 -28.22 1.34
CA ASN A 172 31.33 -28.94 0.17
C ASN A 172 30.50 -30.20 -0.15
N SER A 173 29.43 -30.45 0.60
CA SER A 173 28.55 -31.60 0.37
C SER A 173 27.97 -31.57 -1.02
N LYS A 174 28.04 -32.71 -1.71
CA LYS A 174 27.47 -32.87 -3.05
C LYS A 174 25.96 -33.04 -3.00
N ILE A 175 25.28 -32.34 -3.90
CA ILE A 175 23.82 -32.42 -4.04
C ILE A 175 23.44 -33.78 -4.60
N SER A 176 22.43 -34.40 -4.00
CA SER A 176 21.91 -35.70 -4.43
C SER A 176 20.91 -35.58 -5.58
N GLU A 177 21.00 -36.51 -6.52
CA GLU A 177 20.07 -36.62 -7.65
C GLU A 177 18.71 -37.23 -7.26
N HIS A 178 18.67 -37.98 -6.16
CA HIS A 178 17.52 -38.77 -5.75
C HIS A 178 16.93 -38.25 -4.45
N PHE A 179 15.96 -37.34 -4.55
CA PHE A 179 15.31 -36.71 -3.40
C PHE A 179 14.90 -37.70 -2.29
N GLY A 180 14.07 -38.69 -2.60
CA GLY A 180 13.53 -39.62 -1.59
C GLY A 180 14.54 -40.59 -0.98
N GLU A 181 15.67 -40.82 -1.66
CA GLU A 181 16.71 -41.77 -1.25
C GLU A 181 17.96 -41.07 -0.71
N SER A 182 17.95 -39.73 -0.70
CA SER A 182 19.08 -38.93 -0.24
C SER A 182 19.42 -39.29 1.20
N PRO A 183 20.67 -39.63 1.51
CA PRO A 183 21.06 -40.01 2.87
C PRO A 183 21.02 -38.83 3.86
N PHE A 184 21.23 -37.60 3.38
CA PHE A 184 21.23 -36.39 4.20
C PHE A 184 20.46 -35.26 3.53
N PHE A 185 20.03 -34.28 4.32
CA PHE A 185 19.45 -33.03 3.87
C PHE A 185 20.12 -31.86 4.59
N SER A 186 20.47 -30.81 3.87
CA SER A 186 20.80 -29.51 4.46
C SER A 186 19.53 -28.70 4.65
N ILE A 187 19.34 -28.11 5.83
CA ILE A 187 18.38 -27.04 6.08
C ILE A 187 19.18 -25.79 6.45
N MET A 188 19.14 -24.81 5.56
CA MET A 188 19.86 -23.54 5.68
C MET A 188 18.87 -22.44 6.06
N GLU A 189 19.27 -21.57 6.99
CA GLU A 189 18.50 -20.40 7.40
C GLU A 189 19.26 -19.16 6.94
N LEU A 190 18.65 -18.37 6.06
CA LEU A 190 19.19 -17.13 5.55
C LEU A 190 18.41 -15.96 6.12
N GLN A 191 19.10 -14.95 6.63
CA GLN A 191 18.50 -13.68 7.02
C GLN A 191 18.60 -12.68 5.88
N GLU A 192 17.55 -11.90 5.68
CA GLU A 192 17.67 -10.70 4.85
C GLU A 192 18.24 -9.54 5.69
N GLU A 193 19.42 -9.04 5.34
CA GLU A 193 20.06 -7.85 5.92
C GLU A 193 20.43 -6.88 4.79
N ASN A 194 19.89 -5.65 4.79
CA ASN A 194 20.22 -4.60 3.80
C ASN A 194 20.09 -5.02 2.32
N ASN A 195 19.00 -5.71 1.96
CA ASN A 195 18.77 -6.30 0.63
C ASN A 195 19.82 -7.34 0.21
N GLN A 196 20.52 -7.97 1.17
CA GLN A 196 21.40 -9.11 0.91
C GLN A 196 21.03 -10.25 1.85
N PHE A 197 21.07 -11.48 1.35
CA PHE A 197 20.88 -12.64 2.21
C PHE A 197 22.20 -13.05 2.86
N LYS A 198 22.13 -13.35 4.16
CA LYS A 198 23.25 -13.85 4.93
C LYS A 198 22.90 -15.20 5.54
N LEU A 199 23.75 -16.20 5.31
CA LEU A 199 23.60 -17.51 5.94
C LEU A 199 23.83 -17.37 7.46
N ILE A 200 22.77 -17.54 8.25
CA ILE A 200 22.84 -17.52 9.71
C ILE A 200 23.22 -18.91 10.22
N ASN A 201 22.61 -19.93 9.63
CA ASN A 201 22.68 -21.29 10.11
C ASN A 201 22.60 -22.28 8.96
N HIS A 202 23.31 -23.41 9.08
CA HIS A 202 23.13 -24.55 8.21
C HIS A 202 23.24 -25.82 9.05
N ASN A 203 22.23 -26.67 8.96
CA ASN A 203 22.21 -27.94 9.65
C ASN A 203 22.08 -29.06 8.64
N ILE A 204 23.03 -29.99 8.65
CA ILE A 204 22.93 -31.23 7.88
C ILE A 204 22.33 -32.30 8.77
N VAL A 205 21.20 -32.85 8.34
CA VAL A 205 20.44 -33.85 9.09
C VAL A 205 20.32 -35.14 8.28
N PRO A 206 20.46 -36.31 8.94
CA PRO A 206 20.26 -37.58 8.26
C PRO A 206 18.79 -37.77 7.87
N ASN A 207 18.55 -38.44 6.75
CA ASN A 207 17.21 -38.76 6.30
C ASN A 207 16.53 -39.77 7.24
N LYS A 208 15.59 -39.27 8.05
CA LYS A 208 14.79 -40.06 9.00
C LYS A 208 13.95 -41.15 8.35
N PHE A 209 13.64 -41.02 7.05
CA PHE A 209 12.76 -41.91 6.29
C PHE A 209 13.54 -42.77 5.29
N LYS A 210 14.86 -42.89 5.46
CA LYS A 210 15.72 -43.66 4.55
C LYS A 210 15.33 -45.15 4.49
N ASP A 211 14.94 -45.72 5.62
CA ASP A 211 14.63 -47.14 5.77
C ASP A 211 13.17 -47.49 5.45
N GLU A 212 12.31 -46.50 5.22
CA GLU A 212 10.90 -46.69 4.89
C GLU A 212 10.71 -47.33 3.51
N GLU A 213 10.06 -48.48 3.40
CA GLU A 213 9.98 -49.20 2.12
C GLU A 213 9.25 -48.44 1.02
N LYS A 214 8.29 -47.57 1.38
CA LYS A 214 7.43 -46.84 0.42
C LYS A 214 7.20 -45.41 0.87
N ARG A 215 6.82 -44.55 -0.08
CA ARG A 215 6.40 -43.16 0.15
C ARG A 215 7.46 -42.25 0.80
N LYS A 216 8.74 -42.62 0.81
CA LYS A 216 9.85 -41.79 1.35
C LYS A 216 9.74 -40.32 0.96
N GLY A 217 9.59 -40.03 -0.34
CA GLY A 217 9.47 -38.65 -0.81
C GLY A 217 8.27 -37.89 -0.27
N ILE A 218 7.14 -38.56 0.00
CA ILE A 218 5.95 -37.93 0.59
C ILE A 218 6.24 -37.58 2.06
N LEU A 219 6.82 -38.52 2.81
CA LEU A 219 7.18 -38.31 4.21
C LEU A 219 8.22 -37.19 4.39
N ILE A 220 9.21 -37.13 3.50
CA ILE A 220 10.21 -36.04 3.50
C ILE A 220 9.53 -34.71 3.17
N SER A 221 8.61 -34.68 2.19
CA SER A 221 7.85 -33.47 1.88
C SER A 221 7.01 -33.01 3.08
N GLU A 222 6.32 -33.91 3.78
CA GLU A 222 5.54 -33.58 4.99
C GLU A 222 6.45 -33.03 6.11
N TRP A 223 7.58 -33.68 6.36
CA TRP A 223 8.57 -33.20 7.34
C TRP A 223 9.13 -31.81 6.97
N PHE A 224 9.37 -31.55 5.69
CA PHE A 224 9.79 -30.23 5.22
C PHE A 224 8.74 -29.12 5.45
N LEU A 225 7.45 -29.46 5.40
CA LEU A 225 6.40 -28.51 5.78
C LEU A 225 6.42 -28.22 7.28
N GLU A 226 6.69 -29.22 8.13
CA GLU A 226 6.85 -29.04 9.57
C GLU A 226 8.06 -28.14 9.91
N GLU A 227 9.16 -28.32 9.17
CA GLU A 227 10.36 -27.47 9.27
C GLU A 227 10.17 -26.05 8.68
N LYS A 228 9.00 -25.81 8.04
CA LYS A 228 8.61 -24.55 7.39
C LYS A 228 9.60 -24.07 6.33
N ILE A 229 10.05 -24.98 5.47
CA ILE A 229 10.96 -24.60 4.37
C ILE A 229 10.23 -23.69 3.38
N ASP A 230 10.96 -22.74 2.81
CA ASP A 230 10.47 -21.82 1.78
C ASP A 230 10.87 -22.28 0.38
N LYS A 231 12.06 -22.88 0.28
CA LYS A 231 12.68 -23.25 -1.00
C LYS A 231 13.33 -24.62 -0.92
N LEU A 232 13.26 -25.38 -2.00
CA LEU A 232 13.88 -26.70 -2.14
C LEU A 232 14.68 -26.76 -3.44
N TYR A 233 16.00 -26.98 -3.32
CA TYR A 233 16.86 -27.21 -4.47
C TYR A 233 16.92 -28.69 -4.84
N LEU A 234 16.89 -29.00 -6.13
CA LEU A 234 16.87 -30.36 -6.66
C LEU A 234 17.71 -30.45 -7.93
N LYS A 235 18.32 -31.61 -8.18
CA LYS A 235 18.93 -31.92 -9.49
C LYS A 235 17.90 -32.32 -10.55
N ASN A 236 16.80 -32.94 -10.11
CA ASN A 236 15.77 -33.51 -10.98
C ASN A 236 14.36 -33.15 -10.48
N ASP A 237 13.37 -33.15 -11.37
CA ASP A 237 11.97 -32.91 -11.00
C ASP A 237 11.43 -34.02 -10.08
N LEU A 238 10.51 -33.66 -9.18
CA LEU A 238 9.91 -34.61 -8.25
C LEU A 238 8.80 -35.43 -8.91
N LYS A 239 8.57 -36.63 -8.35
CA LYS A 239 7.37 -37.41 -8.67
C LYS A 239 6.11 -36.64 -8.24
N LYS A 240 4.97 -36.88 -8.90
CA LYS A 240 3.70 -36.17 -8.67
C LYS A 240 3.28 -36.03 -7.21
N GLY A 241 3.46 -37.06 -6.38
CA GLY A 241 3.05 -37.04 -4.96
C GLY A 241 3.80 -35.99 -4.14
N PRO A 242 5.13 -36.13 -3.95
CA PRO A 242 5.95 -35.13 -3.25
C PRO A 242 5.81 -33.72 -3.83
N LYS A 243 5.74 -33.61 -5.17
CA LYS A 243 5.58 -32.35 -5.89
C LYS A 243 4.31 -31.60 -5.47
N LEU A 244 3.16 -32.29 -5.49
CA LEU A 244 1.86 -31.71 -5.13
C LEU A 244 1.82 -31.18 -3.69
N ILE A 245 2.43 -31.91 -2.76
CA ILE A 245 2.47 -31.53 -1.33
C ILE A 245 3.25 -30.22 -1.14
N LEU A 246 4.40 -30.12 -1.78
CA LEU A 246 5.25 -28.93 -1.69
C LEU A 246 4.63 -27.72 -2.45
N GLU A 247 4.07 -27.93 -3.64
CA GLU A 247 3.39 -26.87 -4.41
C GLU A 247 2.16 -26.33 -3.69
N SER A 248 1.32 -27.21 -3.12
CA SER A 248 0.12 -26.80 -2.38
C SER A 248 0.43 -26.00 -1.12
N SER A 249 1.67 -26.10 -0.61
CA SER A 249 2.17 -25.34 0.53
C SER A 249 3.08 -24.18 0.12
N LEU A 250 3.10 -23.82 -1.17
CA LEU A 250 3.87 -22.72 -1.75
C LEU A 250 5.39 -22.82 -1.56
N VAL A 251 5.92 -24.02 -1.37
CA VAL A 251 7.38 -24.24 -1.33
C VAL A 251 7.95 -24.10 -2.75
N GLN A 252 8.89 -23.19 -2.94
CA GLN A 252 9.52 -22.97 -4.24
C GLN A 252 10.51 -24.10 -4.54
N MET A 253 10.24 -24.91 -5.55
CA MET A 253 11.18 -25.93 -6.02
C MET A 253 12.03 -25.40 -7.15
N ILE A 254 13.35 -25.51 -7.03
CA ILE A 254 14.32 -25.04 -8.02
C ILE A 254 15.14 -26.21 -8.54
N ILE A 255 15.07 -26.46 -9.84
CA ILE A 255 15.96 -27.40 -10.51
C ILE A 255 17.29 -26.70 -10.79
N THR A 256 18.38 -27.22 -10.23
CA THR A 256 19.70 -26.62 -10.35
C THR A 256 20.71 -27.53 -11.03
N LYS A 257 21.73 -26.91 -11.65
CA LYS A 257 22.91 -27.57 -12.18
C LYS A 257 24.08 -27.57 -11.18
N PHE A 258 23.97 -26.86 -10.06
CA PHE A 258 25.03 -26.76 -9.05
C PHE A 258 25.42 -28.13 -8.50
N GLU A 259 26.70 -28.32 -8.22
CA GLU A 259 27.24 -29.61 -7.73
C GLU A 259 27.34 -29.65 -6.20
N SER A 260 27.56 -28.49 -5.58
CA SER A 260 27.84 -28.35 -4.15
C SER A 260 26.87 -27.41 -3.43
N LEU A 261 26.78 -27.54 -2.11
CA LEU A 261 26.05 -26.60 -1.26
C LEU A 261 26.63 -25.19 -1.32
N GLN A 262 27.96 -25.05 -1.38
CA GLN A 262 28.64 -23.76 -1.45
C GLN A 262 28.13 -22.93 -2.63
N GLU A 263 27.94 -23.54 -3.81
CA GLU A 263 27.40 -22.84 -4.98
C GLU A 263 25.97 -22.32 -4.76
N ILE A 264 25.13 -23.04 -4.01
CA ILE A 264 23.78 -22.57 -3.65
C ILE A 264 23.88 -21.38 -2.68
N VAL A 265 24.75 -21.47 -1.67
CA VAL A 265 24.96 -20.39 -0.71
C VAL A 265 25.48 -19.14 -1.43
N ASP A 266 26.47 -19.28 -2.29
CA ASP A 266 27.02 -18.17 -3.07
C ASP A 266 25.94 -17.54 -3.96
N GLN A 267 25.08 -18.35 -4.59
CA GLN A 267 23.98 -17.86 -5.42
C GLN A 267 22.92 -17.09 -4.62
N GLU A 268 22.56 -17.56 -3.43
CA GLU A 268 21.51 -16.91 -2.61
C GLU A 268 22.05 -15.67 -1.88
N THR A 269 23.35 -15.65 -1.54
CA THR A 269 23.98 -14.52 -0.81
C THR A 269 24.49 -13.39 -1.73
N GLN A 270 24.59 -13.62 -3.05
CA GLN A 270 24.99 -12.60 -4.04
C GLN A 270 23.82 -11.80 -4.62
N ILE A 271 22.58 -12.21 -4.37
CA ILE A 271 21.35 -11.51 -4.79
C ILE A 271 21.03 -10.41 -3.79
#